data_AF-A0A9D5D9J3-F1
#
_entry.id   AF-A0A9D5D9J3-F1
#
_cell.length_a   1.000
_cell.length_b   1.000
_cell.length_c   1.000
_cell.angle_alpha   90.00
_cell.angle_beta   90.00
_cell.angle_gamma   90.00
#
_symmetry.space_group_name_H-M   'P 1'
#
loop_
_entity.id
_entity.type
_entity.pdbx_description
1 polymer ?
#
loop_
_entity_poly.entity_id
_entity_poly.type
_entity_poly.pdbx_seq_one_letter_code
_entity_poly.pdbx_strand_id
1 'polypeptide(L)'
;MAEWVPPTASASTNLPPLPPPSNPSISTKPLSEPEPPLRSETYIVQVPKEQIYRVPPPENAYLAEQYKNNHNRRRKIPCLTYLPWLLAIVFAIGVIIGMIVLVFYLVVRPGVPKFSIQGFAAKNLNHGSRSKKPEYNITVKAMNPSAGMDYIYGRGGKAIMYHKGVVIASGEPPNFYQGSHNETSFGLVLRGSSNVLPKEIQRSLKGSNHIVPLSFSVNYVVKTKIGMIKSSKSMSIHCDFRVTKFDKRPRVVSQECSVKLGQ
;
A
#
# COMPACT_ATOMS: atom_id res chain seq x y z
N MET A 1 8.96 -28.74 49.40
CA MET A 1 9.24 -28.17 50.72
C MET A 1 9.40 -26.66 50.55
N ALA A 2 8.65 -25.91 51.37
CA ALA A 2 8.53 -24.44 51.47
C ALA A 2 7.91 -23.75 50.23
N GLU A 3 6.61 -23.43 50.17
CA GLU A 3 5.63 -22.83 51.11
C GLU A 3 5.74 -21.30 51.25
N TRP A 4 4.62 -20.63 50.98
CA TRP A 4 4.33 -19.19 51.01
C TRP A 4 3.89 -18.73 52.40
N VAL A 5 4.34 -17.58 52.92
CA VAL A 5 3.58 -16.74 53.89
C VAL A 5 4.06 -15.25 53.83
N PRO A 6 3.14 -14.26 53.85
CA PRO A 6 3.43 -12.82 53.86
C PRO A 6 3.56 -12.25 55.29
N PRO A 7 4.10 -11.02 55.46
CA PRO A 7 4.04 -10.35 56.75
C PRO A 7 2.70 -9.65 57.01
N THR A 8 2.28 -9.85 58.25
CA THR A 8 1.03 -9.55 58.93
C THR A 8 0.86 -8.07 59.30
N ALA A 9 -0.40 -7.63 59.34
CA ALA A 9 -0.83 -6.41 60.02
C ALA A 9 -1.06 -6.65 61.53
N SER A 10 -0.65 -5.69 62.37
CA SER A 10 -1.19 -5.37 63.70
C SER A 10 -0.51 -4.07 64.16
N ALA A 11 -1.11 -3.14 64.90
CA ALA A 11 -2.27 -3.23 65.77
C ALA A 11 -3.02 -1.88 65.81
N SER A 12 -4.32 -2.02 66.02
CA SER A 12 -5.29 -0.99 66.39
C SER A 12 -4.88 -0.26 67.67
N THR A 13 -5.11 1.05 67.76
CA THR A 13 -5.20 1.77 69.04
C THR A 13 -6.39 2.72 69.03
N ASN A 14 -7.47 2.18 69.58
CA ASN A 14 -8.58 2.78 70.30
C ASN A 14 -8.56 4.32 70.51
N LEU A 15 -9.61 4.98 70.00
CA LEU A 15 -10.12 6.27 70.47
C LEU A 15 -11.13 6.05 71.62
N PRO A 16 -11.03 6.86 72.70
CA PRO A 16 -12.20 7.24 73.50
C PRO A 16 -12.22 8.79 73.76
N PRO A 17 -13.31 9.38 74.30
CA PRO A 17 -14.06 10.46 73.66
C PRO A 17 -13.79 11.89 74.20
N LEU A 18 -14.29 12.89 73.46
CA LEU A 18 -14.33 14.31 73.83
C LEU A 18 -15.14 14.59 75.12
N PRO A 19 -14.67 15.54 75.95
CA PRO A 19 -15.52 16.37 76.80
C PRO A 19 -15.44 17.90 76.46
N PRO A 20 -16.34 18.74 77.02
CA PRO A 20 -16.99 19.89 76.36
C PRO A 20 -16.28 21.25 76.60
N PRO A 21 -16.75 22.38 76.00
CA PRO A 21 -15.97 23.60 75.89
C PRO A 21 -16.01 24.42 77.18
N SER A 22 -14.88 25.03 77.54
CA SER A 22 -14.79 25.99 78.64
C SER A 22 -14.29 27.34 78.12
N ASN A 23 -15.16 28.35 78.31
CA ASN A 23 -14.89 29.77 78.17
C ASN A 23 -13.70 30.23 79.02
N PRO A 24 -12.92 31.21 78.56
CA PRO A 24 -12.13 32.05 79.45
C PRO A 24 -12.91 33.31 79.85
N SER A 25 -13.15 33.43 81.16
CA SER A 25 -13.48 34.67 81.86
C SER A 25 -12.20 35.40 82.25
N ILE A 26 -12.17 36.73 82.12
CA ILE A 26 -11.38 37.76 82.84
C ILE A 26 -11.42 39.01 81.94
N SER A 27 -11.59 40.25 82.39
CA SER A 27 -12.03 40.86 83.64
C SER A 27 -12.21 42.34 83.28
N THR A 28 -13.26 42.94 83.83
CA THR A 28 -13.76 44.31 83.60
C THR A 28 -12.88 45.37 84.28
N LYS A 29 -12.65 46.52 83.61
CA LYS A 29 -12.77 47.84 84.26
C LYS A 29 -13.06 48.97 83.23
N PRO A 30 -13.98 49.93 83.51
CA PRO A 30 -14.58 50.83 82.51
C PRO A 30 -14.23 52.33 82.73
N LEU A 31 -14.97 53.24 82.06
CA LEU A 31 -15.29 54.66 82.38
C LEU A 31 -14.71 55.69 81.36
N SER A 32 -15.40 56.10 80.28
CA SER A 32 -16.54 57.05 80.10
C SER A 32 -16.10 58.50 79.78
N GLU A 33 -16.68 59.13 78.73
CA GLU A 33 -17.28 60.51 78.63
C GLU A 33 -17.52 60.89 77.12
N PRO A 34 -18.29 61.93 76.71
CA PRO A 34 -19.64 61.81 76.13
C PRO A 34 -19.84 62.48 74.73
N GLU A 35 -21.06 62.40 74.19
CA GLU A 35 -21.57 62.83 72.85
C GLU A 35 -21.97 64.35 72.76
N PRO A 36 -22.62 64.89 71.68
CA PRO A 36 -22.18 65.59 70.43
C PRO A 36 -22.54 67.12 70.40
N PRO A 37 -22.50 67.91 69.27
CA PRO A 37 -23.56 67.88 68.22
C PRO A 37 -23.22 68.39 66.77
N LEU A 38 -24.12 68.05 65.82
CA LEU A 38 -24.57 68.85 64.65
C LEU A 38 -23.61 69.25 63.49
N ARG A 39 -23.80 68.65 62.29
CA ARG A 39 -24.33 69.29 61.05
C ARG A 39 -24.08 68.40 59.82
N SER A 40 -25.10 68.31 58.96
CA SER A 40 -25.02 67.67 57.65
C SER A 40 -24.18 68.52 56.70
N GLU A 41 -22.91 68.15 56.49
CA GLU A 41 -22.18 68.55 55.29
C GLU A 41 -21.55 67.30 54.68
N THR A 42 -21.94 67.00 53.43
CA THR A 42 -21.38 65.92 52.64
C THR A 42 -19.89 66.21 52.41
N TYR A 43 -19.00 65.49 53.07
CA TYR A 43 -17.56 65.65 52.91
C TYR A 43 -17.13 65.11 51.54
N ILE A 44 -16.92 66.01 50.58
CA ILE A 44 -16.37 65.66 49.26
C ILE A 44 -14.88 65.42 49.45
N VAL A 45 -14.48 64.15 49.51
CA VAL A 45 -13.06 63.75 49.51
C VAL A 45 -12.49 64.00 48.12
N GLN A 46 -11.86 65.16 47.89
CA GLN A 46 -11.04 65.37 46.70
C GLN A 46 -9.67 64.73 46.93
N VAL A 47 -9.47 63.53 46.40
CA VAL A 47 -8.16 62.86 46.41
C VAL A 47 -7.27 63.55 45.36
N PRO A 48 -6.14 64.17 45.74
CA PRO A 48 -5.23 64.79 44.80
C PRO A 48 -4.71 63.74 43.81
N LYS A 49 -4.72 64.06 42.51
CA LYS A 49 -4.24 63.15 41.44
C LYS A 49 -2.77 62.72 41.63
N GLU A 50 -2.01 63.49 42.42
CA GLU A 50 -0.63 63.24 42.84
C GLU A 50 -0.48 62.08 43.86
N GLN A 51 -1.55 61.68 44.56
CA GLN A 51 -1.54 60.57 45.53
C GLN A 51 -1.87 59.20 44.92
N ILE A 52 -1.84 59.06 43.59
CA ILE A 52 -1.90 57.76 42.95
C ILE A 52 -0.55 57.07 43.16
N TYR A 53 -0.48 56.17 44.14
CA TYR A 53 0.69 55.32 44.38
C TYR A 53 1.05 54.60 43.07
N ARG A 54 2.09 55.06 42.37
CA ARG A 54 2.68 54.41 41.19
C ARG A 54 3.46 53.14 41.55
N VAL A 55 3.72 52.93 42.83
CA VAL A 55 4.42 51.77 43.34
C VAL A 55 3.36 50.77 43.81
N PRO A 56 3.34 49.54 43.30
CA PRO A 56 2.42 48.54 43.80
C PRO A 56 2.65 48.35 45.30
N PRO A 57 1.58 48.15 46.09
CA PRO A 57 1.69 47.74 47.49
C PRO A 57 2.75 46.64 47.66
N PRO A 58 3.49 46.60 48.78
CA PRO A 58 4.62 45.69 48.96
C PRO A 58 4.25 44.21 48.76
N GLU A 59 3.03 43.82 49.08
CA GLU A 59 2.47 42.50 48.81
C GLU A 59 2.34 42.21 47.29
N ASN A 60 1.90 43.21 46.50
CA ASN A 60 1.82 43.11 45.04
C ASN A 60 3.20 43.19 44.37
N ALA A 61 4.16 43.90 44.98
CA ALA A 61 5.55 43.91 44.53
C ALA A 61 6.18 42.52 44.72
N TYR A 62 5.96 41.88 45.88
CA TYR A 62 6.42 40.52 46.16
C TYR A 62 5.77 39.51 45.19
N LEU A 63 4.46 39.61 44.93
CA LEU A 63 3.79 38.76 43.95
C LEU A 63 4.36 38.98 42.53
N ALA A 64 4.57 40.23 42.12
CA ALA A 64 5.15 40.56 40.81
C ALA A 64 6.57 39.99 40.66
N GLU A 65 7.39 40.05 41.71
CA GLU A 65 8.73 39.45 41.73
C GLU A 65 8.67 37.92 41.73
N GLN A 66 7.73 37.32 42.47
CA GLN A 66 7.51 35.88 42.48
C GLN A 66 7.09 35.38 41.09
N TYR A 67 6.17 36.07 40.40
CA TYR A 67 5.78 35.76 39.03
C TYR A 67 6.93 35.97 38.03
N LYS A 68 7.71 37.05 38.16
CA LYS A 68 8.89 37.33 37.32
C LYS A 68 9.96 36.26 37.47
N ASN A 69 10.26 35.83 38.69
CA ASN A 69 11.20 34.74 38.95
C ASN A 69 10.67 33.38 38.47
N ASN A 70 9.37 33.13 38.57
CA ASN A 70 8.76 31.90 38.02
C ASN A 70 8.75 31.87 36.49
N HIS A 71 8.66 33.03 35.84
CA HIS A 71 8.69 33.13 34.37
C HIS A 71 10.09 32.84 33.81
N ASN A 72 11.15 33.23 34.52
CA ASN A 72 12.54 32.86 34.21
C ASN A 72 12.84 31.38 34.54
N ARG A 73 12.00 30.76 35.37
CA ARG A 73 11.99 29.33 35.69
C ARG A 73 10.99 28.55 34.82
N ARG A 74 10.67 29.03 33.61
CA ARG A 74 10.05 28.20 32.57
C ARG A 74 11.00 27.03 32.28
N ARG A 75 10.77 25.92 32.98
CA ARG A 75 11.39 24.62 32.74
C ARG A 75 11.38 24.38 31.23
N LYS A 76 12.55 24.47 30.60
CA LYS A 76 12.73 23.95 29.24
C LYS A 76 12.39 22.47 29.34
N ILE A 77 11.20 22.09 28.89
CA ILE A 77 10.82 20.68 28.80
C ILE A 77 11.81 20.08 27.79
N PRO A 78 12.75 19.21 28.21
CA PRO A 78 13.87 18.79 27.37
C PRO A 78 13.41 17.98 26.15
N CYS A 79 12.16 17.50 26.13
CA CYS A 79 11.61 16.66 25.06
C CYS A 79 11.23 17.41 23.76
N LEU A 80 11.02 18.74 23.76
CA LEU A 80 10.56 19.43 22.54
C LEU A 80 11.67 19.73 21.52
N THR A 81 12.93 19.62 21.92
CA THR A 81 14.11 19.89 21.08
C THR A 81 14.52 18.71 20.20
N TYR A 82 14.14 17.48 20.55
CA TYR A 82 14.53 16.27 19.83
C TYR A 82 13.52 15.85 18.75
N LEU A 83 12.26 16.25 18.87
CA LEU A 83 11.22 15.98 17.88
C LEU A 83 11.57 16.49 16.46
N PRO A 84 12.04 17.74 16.25
CA PRO A 84 12.41 18.20 14.90
C PRO A 84 13.61 17.42 14.35
N TRP A 85 14.54 16.98 15.20
CA TRP A 85 15.70 16.19 14.75
C TRP A 85 15.29 14.77 14.37
N LEU A 86 14.40 14.12 15.13
CA LEU A 86 13.82 12.83 14.75
C LEU A 86 13.04 12.92 13.44
N LEU A 87 12.24 13.96 13.25
CA LEU A 87 11.52 14.18 11.98
C LEU A 87 12.49 14.41 10.81
N ALA A 88 13.56 15.18 11.02
CA ALA A 88 14.60 15.38 10.01
C ALA A 88 15.31 14.07 9.65
N ILE A 89 15.61 13.21 10.64
CA ILE A 89 16.20 11.88 10.41
C ILE A 89 15.24 11.00 9.61
N VAL A 90 13.97 10.91 10.01
CA VAL A 90 12.96 10.12 9.30
C VAL A 90 12.79 10.61 7.86
N PHE A 91 12.75 11.93 7.66
CA PHE A 91 12.69 12.52 6.32
C PHE A 91 13.93 12.18 5.49
N ALA A 92 15.14 12.31 6.06
CA ALA A 92 16.37 11.95 5.39
C ALA A 92 16.41 10.46 4.99
N ILE A 93 15.98 9.56 5.87
CA ILE A 93 15.83 8.13 5.56
C ILE A 93 14.83 7.93 4.41
N GLY A 94 13.69 8.61 4.44
CA GLY A 94 12.69 8.57 3.38
C GLY A 94 13.26 8.99 2.02
N VAL A 95 14.05 10.07 1.98
CA VAL A 95 14.73 10.54 0.77
C VAL A 95 15.73 9.49 0.25
N ILE A 96 16.52 8.88 1.14
CA ILE A 96 17.48 7.83 0.77
C ILE A 96 16.76 6.61 0.17
N ILE A 97 15.69 6.13 0.83
CA ILE A 97 14.88 5.02 0.32
C ILE A 97 14.27 5.39 -1.04
N GLY A 98 13.71 6.59 -1.17
CA GLY A 98 13.15 7.09 -2.41
C GLY A 98 14.17 7.08 -3.56
N MET A 99 15.40 7.54 -3.29
CA MET A 99 16.49 7.50 -4.26
C MET A 99 16.89 6.08 -4.66
N ILE A 100 16.97 5.16 -3.70
CA ILE A 100 17.27 3.74 -3.99
C ILE A 100 16.18 3.13 -4.88
N VAL A 101 14.91 3.35 -4.55
CA VAL A 101 13.76 2.86 -5.34
C VAL A 101 13.78 3.46 -6.74
N LEU A 102 14.06 4.77 -6.86
CA LEU A 102 14.15 5.45 -8.14
C LEU A 102 15.26 4.87 -9.01
N VAL A 103 16.48 4.73 -8.47
CA VAL A 103 17.61 4.13 -9.19
C VAL A 103 17.29 2.69 -9.59
N PHE A 104 16.72 1.90 -8.68
CA PHE A 104 16.31 0.52 -8.97
C PHE A 104 15.30 0.46 -10.13
N TYR A 105 14.27 1.32 -10.13
CA TYR A 105 13.28 1.38 -11.19
C TYR A 105 13.90 1.79 -12.54
N LEU A 106 14.83 2.76 -12.54
CA LEU A 106 15.50 3.23 -13.76
C LEU A 106 16.44 2.19 -14.38
N VAL A 107 17.10 1.37 -13.55
CA VAL A 107 18.04 0.33 -13.98
C VAL A 107 17.32 -0.94 -14.39
N VAL A 108 16.44 -1.48 -13.53
CA VAL A 108 15.76 -2.75 -13.79
C VAL A 108 14.65 -2.58 -14.83
N ARG A 109 13.98 -1.42 -14.83
CA ARG A 109 12.83 -1.08 -15.68
C ARG A 109 11.82 -2.21 -15.70
N PRO A 110 11.13 -2.47 -14.57
CA PRO A 110 10.24 -3.61 -14.47
C PRO A 110 9.11 -3.49 -15.49
N GLY A 111 8.99 -4.46 -16.39
CA GLY A 111 7.95 -4.48 -17.41
C GLY A 111 7.44 -5.89 -17.71
N VAL A 112 6.16 -6.01 -18.03
CA VAL A 112 5.55 -7.31 -18.35
C VAL A 112 5.88 -7.69 -19.79
N PRO A 113 6.29 -8.95 -20.07
CA PRO A 113 6.55 -9.40 -21.44
C PRO A 113 5.33 -9.24 -22.34
N LYS A 114 5.55 -8.79 -23.57
CA LYS A 114 4.51 -8.62 -24.59
C LYS A 114 4.54 -9.77 -25.57
N PHE A 115 3.37 -10.21 -26.01
CA PHE A 115 3.24 -11.30 -26.97
C PHE A 115 2.49 -10.83 -28.21
N SER A 116 2.86 -11.38 -29.35
CA SER A 116 2.14 -11.20 -30.61
C SER A 116 2.26 -12.45 -31.46
N ILE A 117 1.27 -12.69 -32.30
CA ILE A 117 1.25 -13.76 -33.28
C ILE A 117 1.89 -13.20 -34.56
N GLN A 118 2.98 -13.83 -35.00
CA GLN A 118 3.63 -13.52 -36.28
C GLN A 118 3.08 -14.38 -37.41
N GLY A 119 2.71 -15.63 -37.10
CA GLY A 119 2.36 -16.62 -38.11
C GLY A 119 1.25 -17.54 -37.63
N PHE A 120 0.39 -17.92 -38.56
CA PHE A 120 -0.64 -18.92 -38.34
C PHE A 120 -0.71 -19.82 -39.58
N ALA A 121 -0.71 -21.13 -39.36
CA ALA A 121 -0.89 -22.13 -40.40
C ALA A 121 -1.78 -23.24 -39.84
N ALA A 122 -2.60 -23.83 -40.70
CA ALA A 122 -3.49 -24.91 -40.31
C ALA A 122 -3.33 -26.06 -41.32
N LYS A 123 -3.18 -27.28 -40.81
CA LYS A 123 -2.93 -28.51 -41.55
C LYS A 123 -4.02 -29.54 -41.22
N ASN A 124 -4.13 -30.57 -42.07
CA ASN A 124 -5.09 -31.68 -41.90
C ASN A 124 -6.55 -31.20 -41.78
N LEU A 125 -6.94 -30.21 -42.58
CA LEU A 125 -8.30 -29.65 -42.57
C LEU A 125 -9.28 -30.41 -43.49
N ASN A 126 -8.81 -31.48 -44.15
CA ASN A 126 -9.59 -32.24 -45.12
C ASN A 126 -10.54 -33.24 -44.43
N HIS A 127 -11.82 -33.15 -44.82
CA HIS A 127 -12.90 -34.00 -44.36
C HIS A 127 -13.07 -35.22 -45.30
N GLY A 128 -12.24 -36.25 -45.13
CA GLY A 128 -12.37 -37.53 -45.83
C GLY A 128 -12.19 -38.68 -44.84
N SER A 129 -12.77 -39.86 -45.11
CA SER A 129 -12.96 -41.02 -44.19
C SER A 129 -11.71 -41.60 -43.49
N ARG A 130 -10.52 -41.01 -43.68
CA ARG A 130 -9.26 -41.31 -42.96
C ARG A 130 -8.65 -40.05 -42.29
N SER A 131 -9.47 -39.03 -42.00
CA SER A 131 -9.02 -37.69 -41.62
C SER A 131 -8.32 -37.65 -40.26
N LYS A 132 -7.04 -37.28 -40.28
CA LYS A 132 -6.25 -36.90 -39.09
C LYS A 132 -6.89 -35.69 -38.41
N LYS A 133 -6.72 -35.58 -37.09
CA LYS A 133 -7.11 -34.39 -36.34
C LYS A 133 -6.49 -33.13 -36.98
N PRO A 134 -7.23 -32.01 -37.09
CA PRO A 134 -6.68 -30.73 -37.50
C PRO A 134 -5.45 -30.36 -36.68
N GLU A 135 -4.47 -29.75 -37.30
CA GLU A 135 -3.27 -29.27 -36.62
C GLU A 135 -3.10 -27.78 -36.91
N TYR A 136 -2.89 -27.00 -35.86
CA TYR A 136 -2.78 -25.55 -35.94
C TYR A 136 -1.41 -25.12 -35.44
N ASN A 137 -0.63 -24.53 -36.33
CA ASN A 137 0.72 -24.08 -36.09
C ASN A 137 0.69 -22.57 -35.91
N ILE A 138 1.10 -22.11 -34.74
CA ILE A 138 1.11 -20.70 -34.36
C ILE A 138 2.56 -20.30 -34.11
N THR A 139 3.02 -19.22 -34.73
CA THR A 139 4.30 -18.60 -34.43
C THR A 139 4.06 -17.40 -33.54
N VAL A 140 4.56 -17.46 -32.32
CA VAL A 140 4.40 -16.41 -31.31
C VAL A 140 5.73 -15.72 -31.10
N LYS A 141 5.70 -14.38 -31.13
CA LYS A 141 6.79 -13.50 -30.72
C LYS A 141 6.56 -13.06 -29.29
N ALA A 142 7.51 -13.36 -28.42
CA ALA A 142 7.63 -12.82 -27.09
C ALA A 142 8.66 -11.68 -27.09
N MET A 143 8.35 -10.57 -26.44
CA MET A 143 9.24 -9.42 -26.24
C MET A 143 9.32 -9.11 -24.75
N ASN A 144 10.54 -9.13 -24.20
CA ASN A 144 10.77 -8.69 -22.82
C ASN A 144 11.17 -7.21 -22.82
N PRO A 145 10.35 -6.30 -22.29
CA PRO A 145 10.71 -4.88 -22.22
C PRO A 145 11.67 -4.55 -21.06
N SER A 146 11.89 -5.48 -20.13
CA SER A 146 12.66 -5.23 -18.91
C SER A 146 14.16 -5.25 -19.18
N ALA A 147 14.89 -4.29 -18.61
CA ALA A 147 16.34 -4.15 -18.81
C ALA A 147 17.18 -4.94 -17.79
N GLY A 148 16.62 -5.27 -16.63
CA GLY A 148 17.30 -6.03 -15.58
C GLY A 148 16.54 -7.25 -15.06
N MET A 149 15.57 -7.76 -15.84
CA MET A 149 14.81 -8.95 -15.48
C MET A 149 14.79 -9.96 -16.61
N ASP A 150 15.11 -11.21 -16.28
CA ASP A 150 15.02 -12.32 -17.20
C ASP A 150 13.81 -13.21 -16.88
N TYR A 151 13.25 -13.85 -17.91
CA TYR A 151 12.10 -14.75 -17.81
C TYR A 151 12.47 -16.14 -18.31
N ILE A 152 12.29 -17.15 -17.47
CA ILE A 152 12.48 -18.56 -17.81
C ILE A 152 11.11 -19.23 -17.82
N TYR A 153 10.66 -19.64 -19.00
CA TYR A 153 9.37 -20.30 -19.20
C TYR A 153 9.55 -21.81 -19.02
N GLY A 154 8.96 -22.36 -17.96
CA GLY A 154 9.11 -23.76 -17.56
C GLY A 154 8.29 -24.76 -18.39
N ARG A 155 8.56 -26.04 -18.18
CA ARG A 155 7.75 -27.16 -18.71
C ARG A 155 6.42 -27.28 -17.95
N GLY A 156 5.45 -27.97 -18.56
CA GLY A 156 4.15 -28.24 -17.95
C GLY A 156 3.11 -27.14 -18.19
N GLY A 157 3.40 -26.21 -19.09
CA GLY A 157 2.38 -25.27 -19.57
C GLY A 157 1.32 -25.98 -20.41
N LYS A 158 0.13 -25.38 -20.50
CA LYS A 158 -0.94 -25.87 -21.37
C LYS A 158 -1.36 -24.76 -22.32
N ALA A 159 -1.43 -25.12 -23.59
CA ALA A 159 -1.83 -24.22 -24.65
C ALA A 159 -3.18 -24.68 -25.22
N ILE A 160 -4.17 -23.79 -25.26
CA ILE A 160 -5.55 -24.11 -25.66
C ILE A 160 -6.01 -23.07 -26.67
N MET A 161 -6.58 -23.53 -27.79
CA MET A 161 -7.18 -22.67 -28.78
C MET A 161 -8.70 -22.84 -28.80
N TYR A 162 -9.37 -21.72 -28.95
CA TYR A 162 -10.81 -21.59 -28.91
C TYR A 162 -11.32 -20.94 -30.19
N HIS A 163 -12.55 -21.28 -30.52
CA HIS A 163 -13.35 -20.60 -31.54
C HIS A 163 -14.72 -20.32 -30.94
N LYS A 164 -15.07 -19.03 -30.79
CA LYS A 164 -16.33 -18.60 -30.15
C LYS A 164 -16.56 -19.25 -28.78
N GLY A 165 -15.51 -19.31 -27.95
CA GLY A 165 -15.55 -19.89 -26.60
C GLY A 165 -15.44 -21.43 -26.53
N VAL A 166 -15.51 -22.14 -27.66
CA VAL A 166 -15.39 -23.61 -27.70
C VAL A 166 -13.95 -24.03 -27.95
N VAL A 167 -13.44 -24.98 -27.16
CA VAL A 167 -12.10 -25.55 -27.34
C VAL A 167 -12.02 -26.34 -28.63
N ILE A 168 -11.18 -25.91 -29.56
CA ILE A 168 -10.98 -26.57 -30.85
C ILE A 168 -9.64 -27.30 -30.95
N ALA A 169 -8.64 -26.93 -30.16
CA ALA A 169 -7.34 -27.57 -30.16
C ALA A 169 -6.58 -27.35 -28.85
N SER A 170 -5.64 -28.25 -28.56
CA SER A 170 -4.74 -28.14 -27.41
C SER A 170 -3.34 -28.64 -27.73
N GLY A 171 -2.36 -28.19 -26.96
CA GLY A 171 -0.98 -28.64 -27.07
C GLY A 171 -0.14 -28.18 -25.88
N GLU A 172 1.15 -28.46 -25.97
CA GLU A 172 2.13 -28.08 -24.97
C GLU A 172 3.03 -26.99 -25.53
N PRO A 173 3.20 -25.87 -24.80
CA PRO A 173 4.03 -24.79 -25.26
C PRO A 173 5.50 -25.05 -24.92
N PRO A 174 6.45 -24.56 -25.74
CA PRO A 174 7.85 -24.86 -25.55
C PRO A 174 8.38 -24.19 -24.29
N ASN A 175 9.43 -24.76 -23.73
CA ASN A 175 10.26 -24.06 -22.75
C ASN A 175 11.26 -23.16 -23.49
N PHE A 176 11.47 -21.97 -22.96
CA PHE A 176 12.45 -21.04 -23.51
C PHE A 176 12.92 -20.05 -22.45
N TYR A 177 14.05 -19.42 -22.73
CA TYR A 177 14.63 -18.38 -21.90
C TYR A 177 14.58 -17.06 -22.65
N GLN A 178 14.18 -16.01 -21.94
CA GLN A 178 14.12 -14.65 -22.46
C GLN A 178 14.89 -13.74 -21.51
N GLY A 179 16.12 -13.43 -21.90
CA GLY A 179 16.94 -12.45 -21.19
C GLY A 179 16.35 -11.04 -21.22
N SER A 180 16.97 -10.15 -20.47
CA SER A 180 16.65 -8.73 -20.43
C SER A 180 16.69 -8.09 -21.83
N HIS A 181 15.69 -7.28 -22.15
CA HIS A 181 15.50 -6.59 -23.44
C HIS A 181 15.64 -7.52 -24.67
N ASN A 182 15.15 -8.76 -24.56
CA ASN A 182 15.25 -9.76 -25.62
C ASN A 182 13.92 -10.05 -26.31
N GLU A 183 13.99 -10.31 -27.61
CA GLU A 183 12.88 -10.81 -28.42
C GLU A 183 13.12 -12.27 -28.80
N THR A 184 12.10 -13.10 -28.66
CA THR A 184 12.19 -14.53 -28.96
C THR A 184 10.94 -14.96 -29.70
N SER A 185 11.11 -15.63 -30.83
CA SER A 185 10.00 -16.20 -31.58
C SER A 185 10.03 -17.70 -31.46
N PHE A 186 8.88 -18.31 -31.16
CA PHE A 186 8.75 -19.76 -31.04
C PHE A 186 7.52 -20.26 -31.78
N GLY A 187 7.63 -21.48 -32.30
CA GLY A 187 6.53 -22.21 -32.90
C GLY A 187 5.78 -23.03 -31.86
N LEU A 188 4.47 -23.09 -32.01
CA LEU A 188 3.58 -23.90 -31.20
C LEU A 188 2.66 -24.72 -32.11
N VAL A 189 2.52 -26.00 -31.79
CA VAL A 189 1.65 -26.92 -32.53
C VAL A 189 0.49 -27.34 -31.62
N LEU A 190 -0.73 -27.03 -32.04
CA LEU A 190 -1.96 -27.39 -31.35
C LEU A 190 -2.71 -28.44 -32.16
N ARG A 191 -3.09 -29.54 -31.51
CA ARG A 191 -3.84 -30.62 -32.14
C ARG A 191 -5.32 -30.49 -31.83
N GLY A 192 -6.15 -30.72 -32.85
CA GLY A 192 -7.59 -30.59 -32.78
C GLY A 192 -8.20 -31.49 -31.70
N SER A 193 -9.19 -30.98 -30.98
CA SER A 193 -9.95 -31.78 -30.00
C SER A 193 -10.77 -32.87 -30.72
N SER A 194 -11.44 -32.49 -31.81
CA SER A 194 -12.22 -33.37 -32.70
C SER A 194 -11.71 -33.39 -34.13
N ASN A 195 -12.10 -34.42 -34.88
CA ASN A 195 -11.87 -34.51 -36.33
C ASN A 195 -12.81 -33.58 -37.12
N VAL A 196 -13.91 -33.13 -36.51
CA VAL A 196 -14.88 -32.22 -37.11
C VAL A 196 -14.42 -30.78 -36.91
N LEU A 197 -14.31 -30.03 -38.01
CA LEU A 197 -14.00 -28.60 -37.96
C LEU A 197 -15.27 -27.77 -37.73
N PRO A 198 -15.20 -26.64 -37.01
CA PRO A 198 -16.28 -25.67 -36.97
C PRO A 198 -16.71 -25.23 -38.37
N LYS A 199 -18.03 -25.11 -38.60
CA LYS A 199 -18.63 -24.77 -39.91
C LYS A 199 -18.02 -23.50 -40.53
N GLU A 200 -17.64 -22.54 -39.70
CA GLU A 200 -17.07 -21.26 -40.14
C GLU A 200 -15.65 -21.39 -40.70
N ILE A 201 -14.81 -22.24 -40.07
CA ILE A 201 -13.49 -22.61 -40.58
C ILE A 201 -13.65 -23.37 -41.90
N GLN A 202 -14.62 -24.29 -41.97
CA GLN A 202 -14.93 -25.02 -43.21
C GLN A 202 -15.35 -24.09 -44.36
N ARG A 203 -16.13 -23.04 -44.09
CA ARG A 203 -16.50 -22.04 -45.10
C ARG A 203 -15.31 -21.22 -45.58
N SER A 204 -14.41 -20.84 -44.67
CA SER A 204 -13.17 -20.12 -45.02
C SER A 204 -12.25 -20.97 -45.93
N LEU A 205 -12.27 -22.30 -45.77
CA LEU A 205 -11.51 -23.22 -46.62
C LEU A 205 -12.04 -23.34 -48.06
N LYS A 206 -13.32 -23.05 -48.30
CA LYS A 206 -13.92 -23.10 -49.64
C LYS A 206 -13.64 -21.83 -50.48
N GLY A 207 -12.61 -21.06 -50.13
CA GLY A 207 -12.17 -19.88 -50.89
C GLY A 207 -12.94 -18.59 -50.58
N SER A 208 -13.70 -18.54 -49.49
CA SER A 208 -14.30 -17.28 -49.04
C SER A 208 -13.27 -16.43 -48.29
N ASN A 209 -13.26 -15.11 -48.50
CA ASN A 209 -12.50 -14.15 -47.67
C ASN A 209 -13.09 -14.02 -46.23
N HIS A 210 -13.75 -15.06 -45.75
CA HIS A 210 -14.43 -15.06 -44.47
C HIS A 210 -13.41 -14.95 -43.34
N ILE A 211 -13.63 -13.97 -42.47
CA ILE A 211 -12.79 -13.69 -41.32
C ILE A 211 -13.23 -14.60 -40.18
N VAL A 212 -12.34 -15.48 -39.74
CA VAL A 212 -12.60 -16.38 -38.60
C VAL A 212 -11.97 -15.79 -37.34
N PRO A 213 -12.77 -15.51 -36.29
CA PRO A 213 -12.23 -15.13 -34.98
C PRO A 213 -11.73 -16.38 -34.23
N LEU A 214 -10.47 -16.34 -33.81
CA LEU A 214 -9.84 -17.37 -33.00
C LEU A 214 -9.31 -16.72 -31.72
N SER A 215 -9.24 -17.50 -30.66
CA SER A 215 -8.55 -17.08 -29.45
C SER A 215 -7.67 -18.19 -28.92
N PHE A 216 -6.62 -17.81 -28.23
CA PHE A 216 -5.58 -18.72 -27.81
C PHE A 216 -5.09 -18.36 -26.41
N SER A 217 -4.97 -19.37 -25.55
CA SER A 217 -4.56 -19.22 -24.16
C SER A 217 -3.35 -20.10 -23.84
N VAL A 218 -2.34 -19.54 -23.18
CA VAL A 218 -1.19 -20.29 -22.66
C VAL A 218 -1.02 -20.03 -21.19
N ASN A 219 -0.89 -21.09 -20.41
CA ASN A 219 -0.50 -20.99 -19.02
C ASN A 219 0.93 -21.49 -18.86
N TYR A 220 1.77 -20.70 -18.22
CA TYR A 220 3.14 -21.02 -17.86
C TYR A 220 3.37 -20.84 -16.36
N VAL A 221 4.32 -21.59 -15.81
CA VAL A 221 5.03 -21.20 -14.59
C VAL A 221 6.34 -20.57 -15.03
N VAL A 222 6.52 -19.29 -14.71
CA VAL A 222 7.64 -18.48 -15.18
C VAL A 222 8.53 -18.14 -14.01
N LYS A 223 9.82 -18.41 -14.14
CA LYS A 223 10.83 -17.99 -13.18
C LYS A 223 11.42 -16.67 -13.64
N THR A 224 11.20 -15.63 -12.85
CA THR A 224 11.79 -14.31 -13.02
C THR A 224 13.11 -14.23 -12.26
N LYS A 225 14.12 -13.65 -12.89
CA LYS A 225 15.44 -13.45 -12.28
C LYS A 225 15.79 -11.97 -12.34
N ILE A 226 16.09 -11.38 -11.19
CA ILE A 226 16.53 -9.99 -11.03
C ILE A 226 17.86 -10.03 -10.28
N GLY A 227 18.97 -9.91 -11.02
CA GLY A 227 20.31 -10.14 -10.46
C GLY A 227 20.43 -11.54 -9.82
N MET A 228 20.60 -11.59 -8.51
CA MET A 228 20.67 -12.85 -7.73
C MET A 228 19.31 -13.35 -7.22
N ILE A 229 18.30 -12.49 -7.22
CA ILE A 229 16.97 -12.81 -6.70
C ILE A 229 16.20 -13.59 -7.78
N LYS A 230 15.59 -14.70 -7.39
CA LYS A 230 14.73 -15.52 -8.26
C LYS A 230 13.35 -15.65 -7.64
N SER A 231 12.31 -15.44 -8.44
CA SER A 231 10.92 -15.62 -8.03
C SER A 231 10.16 -16.38 -9.10
N SER A 232 9.25 -17.27 -8.70
CA SER A 232 8.41 -18.03 -9.63
C SER A 232 6.98 -17.54 -9.52
N LYS A 233 6.33 -17.28 -10.65
CA LYS A 233 4.92 -16.90 -10.72
C LYS A 233 4.22 -17.64 -11.85
N SER A 234 2.92 -17.81 -11.74
CA SER A 234 2.11 -18.27 -12.87
C SER A 234 1.85 -17.11 -13.83
N MET A 235 1.81 -17.40 -15.12
CA MET A 235 1.60 -16.41 -16.18
C MET A 235 0.65 -16.99 -17.21
N SER A 236 -0.46 -16.30 -17.41
CA SER A 236 -1.50 -16.64 -18.37
C SER A 236 -1.48 -15.62 -19.50
N ILE A 237 -1.24 -16.09 -20.71
CA ILE A 237 -1.24 -15.31 -21.94
C ILE A 237 -2.55 -15.60 -22.66
N HIS A 238 -3.31 -14.57 -23.00
CA HIS A 238 -4.53 -14.69 -23.78
C HIS A 238 -4.44 -13.80 -25.02
N CYS A 239 -4.61 -14.38 -26.20
CA CYS A 239 -4.56 -13.66 -27.47
C CYS A 239 -5.84 -13.92 -28.27
N ASP A 240 -6.55 -12.85 -28.60
CA ASP A 240 -7.66 -12.84 -29.54
C ASP A 240 -7.16 -12.37 -30.90
N PHE A 241 -7.46 -13.11 -31.96
CA PHE A 241 -6.98 -12.78 -33.29
C PHE A 241 -7.94 -13.23 -34.40
N ARG A 242 -7.91 -12.51 -35.51
CA ARG A 242 -8.79 -12.75 -36.65
C ARG A 242 -7.97 -13.22 -37.82
N VAL A 243 -8.34 -14.34 -38.42
CA VAL A 243 -7.59 -14.95 -39.53
C VAL A 243 -8.45 -15.01 -40.79
N THR A 244 -7.84 -14.82 -41.94
CA THR A 244 -8.45 -14.99 -43.27
C THR A 244 -7.64 -15.96 -44.12
N LYS A 245 -8.25 -16.48 -45.20
CA LYS A 245 -7.58 -17.30 -46.23
C LYS A 245 -6.94 -18.58 -45.68
N PHE A 246 -7.73 -19.38 -44.95
CA PHE A 246 -7.29 -20.64 -44.32
C PHE A 246 -6.79 -21.70 -45.33
N ASP A 247 -7.17 -21.59 -46.60
CA ASP A 247 -6.90 -22.54 -47.68
C ASP A 247 -5.48 -22.45 -48.25
N LYS A 248 -4.94 -21.22 -48.38
CA LYS A 248 -3.67 -20.97 -49.08
C LYS A 248 -2.59 -20.47 -48.14
N ARG A 249 -2.77 -19.23 -47.68
CA ARG A 249 -1.82 -18.50 -46.85
C ARG A 249 -2.62 -17.75 -45.80
N PRO A 250 -2.84 -18.37 -44.64
CA PRO A 250 -3.58 -17.72 -43.59
C PRO A 250 -2.90 -16.41 -43.19
N ARG A 251 -3.69 -15.35 -43.07
CA ARG A 251 -3.19 -14.04 -42.64
C ARG A 251 -3.94 -13.60 -41.40
N VAL A 252 -3.17 -13.20 -40.39
CA VAL A 252 -3.69 -12.53 -39.20
C VAL A 252 -4.04 -11.09 -39.59
N VAL A 253 -5.32 -10.74 -39.50
CA VAL A 253 -5.85 -9.42 -39.86
C VAL A 253 -5.76 -8.46 -38.68
N SER A 254 -6.11 -8.95 -37.49
CA SER A 254 -6.05 -8.20 -36.24
C SER A 254 -5.71 -9.14 -35.10
N GLN A 255 -5.08 -8.60 -34.07
CA GLN A 255 -4.75 -9.35 -32.87
C GLN A 255 -4.69 -8.43 -31.65
N GLU A 256 -5.04 -8.99 -30.51
CA GLU A 256 -4.91 -8.37 -29.20
C GLU A 256 -4.45 -9.44 -28.22
N CYS A 257 -3.33 -9.20 -27.54
CA CYS A 257 -2.76 -10.13 -26.58
C CYS A 257 -2.65 -9.46 -25.21
N SER A 258 -3.17 -10.14 -24.20
CA SER A 258 -3.09 -9.73 -22.80
C SER A 258 -2.34 -10.77 -21.98
N VAL A 259 -1.65 -10.30 -20.95
CA VAL A 259 -0.89 -11.13 -20.02
C VAL A 259 -1.43 -10.89 -18.62
N LYS A 260 -1.76 -11.97 -17.92
CA LYS A 260 -2.13 -11.97 -16.51
C LYS A 260 -1.05 -12.71 -15.73
N LEU A 261 -0.50 -12.06 -14.72
CA LEU A 261 0.40 -12.68 -13.76
C LEU A 261 -0.45 -13.17 -12.60
N GLY A 262 -0.34 -14.47 -12.26
CA GLY A 262 -0.94 -14.99 -11.06
C GLY A 262 -0.11 -14.63 -9.83
N GLN A 263 -0.79 -14.64 -8.68
CA GLN A 263 -0.25 -14.24 -7.39
C GLN A 263 0.53 -15.38 -6.74
#